data_AF-A0A132B6K6-F1
#
_entry.id   AF-A0A132B6K6-F1
#
_cell.length_a   1.000
_cell.length_b   1.000
_cell.length_c   1.000
_cell.angle_alpha   90.00
_cell.angle_beta   90.00
_cell.angle_gamma   90.00
#
_symmetry.space_group_name_H-M   'P 1'
#
loop_
_entity.id
_entity.type
_entity.pdbx_description
1 polymer ?
#
loop_
_entity_poly.entity_id
_entity_poly.type
_entity_poly.pdbx_seq_one_letter_code
_entity_poly.pdbx_strand_id
1 'polypeptide(L)'
;MPKLYRIRRCLHAFRNGFSRSNANRTDEHQAQHLKSWVGDRMSEALKSLPEAYPQDAAALLETANEYDDKMFEECLKPFIARFVGGSNFSNALAVEILSFSQTSSHEKYLATRLFPLVLDAAATQFELQKYSSASKGSRSRGDYPYSSWPDCYKDEERGRRDAGIIADLYQQLLQSDRKKASDLLDKLQSQTESLPHTELGRLVIPLLERMIYVVDRRSPDACRFYQSMMAIYITQVVQKEPEKPKDWSRPSERQKCYRENCSGCQLLHDFLMDPREESHRFVLAKDDFWHLRHSVPAHCKISSDELQNPPVLIVNKTLKGWEENHTKWQNRASEAQKTFKRFPQAELKQCLAEKYDATMDLRIVKHQEGSIAQTNDTPYQSTVPQKRTRSNSSFGA
;
A
#
# COMPACT_ATOMS: atom_id res chain seq x y z
N MET A 1 -28.09 -14.23 -17.42
CA MET A 1 -28.86 -14.59 -16.22
C MET A 1 -29.34 -13.33 -15.51
N PRO A 2 -30.53 -13.34 -14.88
CA PRO A 2 -31.00 -12.22 -14.07
C PRO A 2 -30.05 -11.96 -12.89
N LYS A 3 -29.86 -10.69 -12.54
CA LYS A 3 -29.01 -10.24 -11.41
C LYS A 3 -29.84 -9.34 -10.50
N LEU A 4 -29.72 -9.47 -9.18
CA LEU A 4 -30.57 -8.77 -8.23
C LEU A 4 -30.46 -7.25 -8.41
N TYR A 5 -29.25 -6.72 -8.57
CA TYR A 5 -29.05 -5.28 -8.76
C TYR A 5 -29.74 -4.73 -10.01
N ARG A 6 -29.81 -5.52 -11.09
CA ARG A 6 -30.51 -5.13 -12.33
C ARG A 6 -32.01 -5.17 -12.14
N ILE A 7 -32.54 -6.20 -11.48
CA ILE A 7 -33.97 -6.32 -11.15
C ILE A 7 -34.40 -5.11 -10.31
N ARG A 8 -33.68 -4.84 -9.21
CA ARG A 8 -33.93 -3.69 -8.34
C ARG A 8 -33.89 -2.38 -9.11
N ARG A 9 -32.88 -2.19 -9.98
CA ARG A 9 -32.78 -1.00 -10.84
C ARG A 9 -34.01 -0.79 -11.70
N CYS A 10 -34.44 -1.84 -12.39
CA CYS A 10 -35.60 -1.80 -13.27
C CYS A 10 -36.88 -1.50 -12.49
N LEU A 11 -37.08 -2.16 -11.34
CA LEU A 11 -38.23 -1.94 -10.48
C LEU A 11 -38.26 -0.52 -9.90
N HIS A 12 -37.11 0.00 -9.47
CA HIS A 12 -36.99 1.36 -8.95
C HIS A 12 -37.21 2.41 -10.04
N ALA A 13 -36.64 2.20 -11.23
CA ALA A 13 -36.87 3.08 -12.39
C ALA A 13 -38.34 3.08 -12.81
N PHE A 14 -38.98 1.91 -12.85
CA PHE A 14 -40.41 1.78 -13.12
C PHE A 14 -41.25 2.53 -12.08
N ARG A 15 -41.01 2.29 -10.78
CA ARG A 15 -41.71 2.97 -9.68
C ARG A 15 -41.58 4.48 -9.80
N ASN A 16 -40.36 4.99 -10.00
CA ASN A 16 -40.11 6.42 -10.09
C ASN A 16 -40.72 7.05 -11.35
N GLY A 17 -40.68 6.35 -12.48
CA GLY A 17 -41.34 6.77 -13.71
C GLY A 17 -42.85 6.88 -13.51
N PHE A 18 -43.46 5.85 -12.92
CA PHE A 18 -44.88 5.83 -12.59
C PHE A 18 -45.28 6.99 -11.65
N SER A 19 -44.53 7.20 -10.57
CA SER A 19 -44.78 8.30 -9.62
C SER A 19 -44.66 9.67 -10.27
N ARG A 20 -43.67 9.88 -11.16
CA ARG A 20 -43.49 11.16 -11.87
C ARG A 20 -44.63 11.45 -12.84
N SER A 21 -45.05 10.45 -13.61
CA SER A 21 -46.17 10.60 -14.56
C SER A 21 -47.51 10.86 -13.86
N ASN A 22 -47.63 10.43 -12.60
CA ASN A 22 -48.87 10.55 -11.82
C ASN A 22 -48.82 11.60 -10.70
N ALA A 23 -47.77 12.44 -10.64
CA ALA A 23 -47.53 13.38 -9.52
C ALA A 23 -48.71 14.33 -9.21
N ASN A 24 -49.55 14.64 -10.21
CA ASN A 24 -50.73 15.50 -10.05
C ASN A 24 -52.03 14.73 -9.69
N ARG A 25 -51.97 13.39 -9.58
CA ARG A 25 -53.12 12.50 -9.41
C ARG A 25 -52.89 11.38 -8.39
N THR A 26 -51.77 11.40 -7.66
CA THR A 26 -51.34 10.27 -6.84
C THR A 26 -52.34 9.98 -5.72
N ASP A 27 -53.23 9.02 -5.97
CA ASP A 27 -54.03 8.34 -4.97
C ASP A 27 -53.06 7.54 -4.08
N GLU A 28 -53.10 7.81 -2.78
CA GLU A 28 -52.28 7.14 -1.77
C GLU A 28 -52.45 5.62 -1.84
N HIS A 29 -53.65 5.15 -2.19
CA HIS A 29 -53.95 3.74 -2.38
C HIS A 29 -53.18 3.13 -3.58
N GLN A 30 -53.06 3.87 -4.69
CA GLN A 30 -52.28 3.42 -5.85
C GLN A 30 -50.78 3.39 -5.55
N ALA A 31 -50.27 4.38 -4.81
CA ALA A 31 -48.88 4.41 -4.38
C ALA A 31 -48.55 3.22 -3.47
N GLN A 32 -49.45 2.89 -2.54
CA GLN A 32 -49.31 1.74 -1.64
C GLN A 32 -49.40 0.40 -2.40
N HIS A 33 -50.32 0.26 -3.34
CA HIS A 33 -50.42 -0.94 -4.18
C HIS A 33 -49.16 -1.14 -5.03
N LEU A 34 -48.64 -0.06 -5.63
CA LEU A 34 -47.38 -0.12 -6.38
C LEU A 34 -46.20 -0.51 -5.47
N LYS A 35 -46.11 0.07 -4.28
CA LYS A 35 -45.07 -0.28 -3.29
C LYS A 35 -45.15 -1.77 -2.91
N SER A 36 -46.35 -2.29 -2.65
CA SER A 36 -46.59 -3.71 -2.36
C SER A 36 -46.16 -4.59 -3.54
N TRP A 37 -46.59 -4.27 -4.76
CA TRP A 37 -46.25 -5.03 -5.95
C TRP A 37 -44.72 -5.07 -6.20
N VAL A 38 -44.02 -3.94 -6.02
CA VAL A 38 -42.56 -3.91 -6.13
C VAL A 38 -41.92 -4.78 -5.04
N GLY A 39 -42.45 -4.73 -3.80
CA GLY A 39 -42.02 -5.61 -2.71
C GLY A 39 -42.17 -7.09 -3.05
N ASP A 40 -43.31 -7.50 -3.58
CA ASP A 40 -43.57 -8.90 -3.98
C ASP A 40 -42.60 -9.38 -5.06
N ARG A 41 -42.33 -8.53 -6.07
CA ARG A 41 -41.35 -8.85 -7.12
C ARG A 41 -39.93 -8.95 -6.59
N MET A 42 -39.56 -8.10 -5.63
CA MET A 42 -38.27 -8.21 -4.94
C MET A 42 -38.17 -9.49 -4.11
N SER A 43 -39.23 -9.86 -3.39
CA SER A 43 -39.30 -11.13 -2.63
C SER A 43 -39.12 -12.34 -3.54
N GLU A 44 -39.83 -12.37 -4.67
CA GLU A 44 -39.73 -13.42 -5.67
C GLU A 44 -38.31 -13.52 -6.25
N ALA A 45 -37.69 -12.38 -6.58
CA ALA A 45 -36.32 -12.33 -7.08
C ALA A 45 -35.32 -12.89 -6.06
N LEU A 46 -35.39 -12.45 -4.80
CA LEU A 46 -34.53 -12.99 -3.73
C LEU A 46 -34.71 -14.51 -3.57
N LYS A 47 -35.93 -15.02 -3.66
CA LYS A 47 -36.18 -16.46 -3.51
C LYS A 47 -35.67 -17.27 -4.71
N SER A 48 -35.79 -16.75 -5.94
CA SER A 48 -35.57 -17.50 -7.18
C SER A 48 -34.17 -17.39 -7.80
N LEU A 49 -33.38 -16.35 -7.47
CA LEU A 49 -32.07 -16.16 -8.10
C LEU A 49 -31.10 -17.31 -7.76
N PRO A 50 -30.44 -17.92 -8.76
CA PRO A 50 -29.57 -19.08 -8.55
C PRO A 50 -28.16 -18.72 -8.05
N GLU A 51 -27.76 -17.45 -8.19
CA GLU A 51 -26.42 -16.97 -7.89
C GLU A 51 -26.50 -15.54 -7.32
N ALA A 52 -25.56 -15.18 -6.46
CA ALA A 52 -25.35 -13.80 -6.01
C ALA A 52 -24.01 -13.28 -6.54
N TYR A 53 -24.04 -12.08 -7.09
CA TYR A 53 -22.86 -11.39 -7.59
C TYR A 53 -22.42 -10.29 -6.62
N PRO A 54 -21.14 -9.87 -6.61
CA PRO A 54 -20.67 -8.73 -5.81
C PRO A 54 -21.54 -7.48 -5.92
N GLN A 55 -22.05 -7.21 -7.12
CA GLN A 55 -22.94 -6.09 -7.43
C GLN A 55 -24.27 -6.12 -6.66
N ASP A 56 -24.71 -7.30 -6.23
CA ASP A 56 -25.97 -7.48 -5.52
C ASP A 56 -25.88 -7.01 -4.06
N ALA A 57 -24.66 -6.86 -3.51
CA ALA A 57 -24.40 -6.44 -2.14
C ALA A 57 -25.13 -5.15 -1.74
N ALA A 58 -24.98 -4.10 -2.53
CA ALA A 58 -25.62 -2.83 -2.22
C ALA A 58 -27.11 -2.83 -2.55
N ALA A 59 -27.54 -3.57 -3.57
CA ALA A 59 -28.96 -3.76 -3.83
C ALA A 59 -29.67 -4.43 -2.64
N LEU A 60 -28.99 -5.34 -1.93
CA LEU A 60 -29.50 -5.93 -0.68
C LEU A 60 -29.61 -4.90 0.43
N LEU A 61 -28.60 -4.05 0.63
CA LEU A 61 -28.62 -3.00 1.65
C LEU A 61 -29.74 -1.99 1.42
N GLU A 62 -29.88 -1.50 0.20
CA GLU A 62 -30.95 -0.58 -0.13
C GLU A 62 -32.33 -1.25 0.03
N THR A 63 -32.45 -2.54 -0.31
CA THR A 63 -33.69 -3.31 -0.08
C THR A 63 -33.96 -3.49 1.42
N ALA A 64 -32.93 -3.76 2.22
CA ALA A 64 -33.06 -3.84 3.68
C ALA A 64 -33.48 -2.50 4.30
N ASN A 65 -33.05 -1.38 3.72
CA ASN A 65 -33.39 -0.04 4.18
C ASN A 65 -34.80 0.41 3.77
N GLU A 66 -35.34 -0.13 2.68
CA GLU A 66 -36.60 0.31 2.09
C GLU A 66 -37.83 -0.46 2.58
N TYR A 67 -37.66 -1.73 2.95
CA TYR A 67 -38.74 -2.65 3.29
C TYR A 67 -38.74 -3.01 4.78
N ASP A 68 -39.82 -3.63 5.22
CA ASP A 68 -40.09 -3.95 6.62
C ASP A 68 -39.31 -5.17 7.14
N ASP A 69 -39.48 -5.45 8.43
CA ASP A 69 -38.86 -6.60 9.10
C ASP A 69 -39.26 -7.95 8.51
N LYS A 70 -40.45 -8.03 7.90
CA LYS A 70 -40.92 -9.26 7.24
C LYS A 70 -40.08 -9.56 6.01
N MET A 71 -39.82 -8.56 5.16
CA MET A 71 -38.91 -8.71 4.01
C MET A 71 -37.50 -9.14 4.46
N PHE A 72 -37.04 -8.58 5.57
CA PHE A 72 -35.73 -8.92 6.12
C PHE A 72 -35.63 -10.40 6.53
N GLU A 73 -36.53 -10.87 7.40
CA GLU A 73 -36.45 -12.23 7.95
C GLU A 73 -36.84 -13.31 6.92
N GLU A 74 -37.85 -13.08 6.09
CA GLU A 74 -38.36 -14.10 5.17
C GLU A 74 -37.60 -14.18 3.84
N CYS A 75 -36.89 -13.11 3.45
CA CYS A 75 -36.27 -13.02 2.12
C CYS A 75 -34.78 -12.70 2.16
N LEU A 76 -34.38 -11.59 2.79
CA LEU A 76 -32.99 -11.13 2.75
C LEU A 76 -32.05 -12.07 3.51
N LYS A 77 -32.41 -12.47 4.73
CA LYS A 77 -31.58 -13.36 5.55
C LYS A 77 -31.39 -14.75 4.92
N PRO A 78 -32.45 -15.43 4.41
CA PRO A 78 -32.27 -16.66 3.64
C PRO A 78 -31.42 -16.49 2.37
N PHE A 79 -31.57 -15.37 1.66
CA PHE A 79 -30.74 -15.08 0.48
C PHE A 79 -29.26 -14.97 0.85
N ILE A 80 -28.94 -14.20 1.89
CA ILE A 80 -27.55 -14.06 2.37
C ILE A 80 -27.02 -15.42 2.80
N ALA A 81 -27.76 -16.16 3.63
CA ALA A 81 -27.35 -17.49 4.09
C ALA A 81 -27.05 -18.46 2.93
N ARG A 82 -27.82 -18.41 1.84
CA ARG A 82 -27.60 -19.24 0.65
C ARG A 82 -26.29 -18.95 -0.07
N PHE A 83 -25.81 -17.70 -0.04
CA PHE A 83 -24.69 -17.25 -0.88
C PHE A 83 -23.48 -16.73 -0.11
N VAL A 84 -23.55 -16.65 1.22
CA VAL A 84 -22.47 -16.13 2.07
C VAL A 84 -21.17 -16.94 1.94
N GLY A 85 -21.24 -18.20 1.50
CA GLY A 85 -20.06 -19.03 1.23
C GLY A 85 -19.23 -18.58 0.01
N GLY A 86 -19.72 -17.66 -0.84
CA GLY A 86 -18.98 -17.17 -2.00
C GLY A 86 -18.08 -15.97 -1.65
N SER A 87 -16.75 -16.12 -1.82
CA SER A 87 -15.77 -15.10 -1.41
C SER A 87 -15.97 -13.73 -2.06
N ASN A 88 -16.42 -13.68 -3.31
CA ASN A 88 -16.64 -12.42 -4.01
C ASN A 88 -17.85 -11.67 -3.43
N PHE A 89 -18.95 -12.40 -3.15
CA PHE A 89 -20.17 -11.81 -2.64
C PHE A 89 -20.07 -11.44 -1.15
N SER A 90 -19.50 -12.32 -0.31
CA SER A 90 -19.36 -12.09 1.13
C SER A 90 -18.49 -10.87 1.44
N ASN A 91 -17.32 -10.76 0.80
CA ASN A 91 -16.44 -9.60 0.95
C ASN A 91 -17.12 -8.32 0.43
N ALA A 92 -17.77 -8.36 -0.73
CA ALA A 92 -18.49 -7.20 -1.26
C ALA A 92 -19.62 -6.74 -0.32
N LEU A 93 -20.39 -7.67 0.23
CA LEU A 93 -21.46 -7.38 1.19
C LEU A 93 -20.91 -6.80 2.49
N ALA A 94 -19.84 -7.37 3.05
CA ALA A 94 -19.19 -6.82 4.25
C ALA A 94 -18.68 -5.39 4.02
N VAL A 95 -18.03 -5.16 2.88
CA VAL A 95 -17.52 -3.85 2.45
C VAL A 95 -18.66 -2.83 2.34
N GLU A 96 -19.76 -3.17 1.69
CA GLU A 96 -20.91 -2.26 1.58
C GLU A 96 -21.59 -2.01 2.94
N ILE A 97 -21.77 -3.03 3.80
CA ILE A 97 -22.40 -2.86 5.13
C ILE A 97 -21.59 -1.90 6.00
N LEU A 98 -20.27 -2.11 6.06
CA LEU A 98 -19.37 -1.26 6.85
C LEU A 98 -19.34 0.17 6.30
N SER A 99 -19.32 0.33 4.98
CA SER A 99 -19.38 1.65 4.34
C SER A 99 -20.68 2.37 4.65
N PHE A 100 -21.81 1.67 4.56
CA PHE A 100 -23.14 2.19 4.85
C PHE A 100 -23.28 2.61 6.32
N SER A 101 -22.62 1.91 7.24
CA SER A 101 -22.64 2.27 8.67
C SER A 101 -21.96 3.61 8.99
N GLN A 102 -21.14 4.13 8.06
CA GLN A 102 -20.40 5.38 8.24
C GLN A 102 -21.20 6.62 7.83
N THR A 103 -22.33 6.49 7.14
CA THR A 103 -23.05 7.64 6.53
C THR A 103 -24.12 8.27 7.43
N SER A 104 -24.79 7.54 8.34
CA SER A 104 -25.80 8.09 9.26
C SER A 104 -26.17 7.14 10.43
N SER A 105 -26.97 7.61 11.38
CA SER A 105 -27.40 6.84 12.57
C SER A 105 -28.40 5.72 12.26
N HIS A 106 -29.36 5.94 11.36
CA HIS A 106 -30.31 4.91 10.92
C HIS A 106 -29.59 3.74 10.26
N GLU A 107 -28.55 4.04 9.49
CA GLU A 107 -27.77 3.06 8.74
C GLU A 107 -26.92 2.17 9.66
N LYS A 108 -26.55 2.67 10.86
CA LYS A 108 -25.92 1.86 11.89
C LYS A 108 -26.82 0.73 12.40
N TYR A 109 -28.13 0.96 12.52
CA TYR A 109 -29.06 -0.09 12.95
C TYR A 109 -29.19 -1.22 11.93
N LEU A 110 -29.21 -0.89 10.64
CA LEU A 110 -29.24 -1.91 9.59
C LEU A 110 -27.92 -2.67 9.51
N ALA A 111 -26.80 -1.97 9.68
CA ALA A 111 -25.48 -2.60 9.73
C ALA A 111 -25.36 -3.60 10.89
N THR A 112 -25.85 -3.27 12.09
CA THR A 112 -25.79 -4.20 13.24
C THR A 112 -26.64 -5.46 13.04
N ARG A 113 -27.68 -5.41 12.20
CA ARG A 113 -28.50 -6.59 11.84
C ARG A 113 -27.88 -7.44 10.74
N LEU A 114 -27.34 -6.81 9.70
CA LEU A 114 -26.81 -7.51 8.52
C LEU A 114 -25.40 -8.05 8.73
N PHE A 115 -24.54 -7.28 9.41
CA PHE A 115 -23.13 -7.62 9.53
C PHE A 115 -22.85 -8.96 10.19
N PRO A 116 -23.55 -9.36 11.28
CA PRO A 116 -23.37 -10.69 11.88
C PRO A 116 -23.63 -11.86 10.91
N LEU A 117 -24.46 -11.66 9.89
CA LEU A 117 -24.78 -12.69 8.89
C LEU A 117 -23.62 -12.98 7.93
N VAL A 118 -22.67 -12.03 7.79
CA VAL A 118 -21.56 -12.13 6.83
C VAL A 118 -20.17 -12.09 7.47
N LEU A 119 -20.07 -11.66 8.72
CA LEU A 119 -18.81 -11.43 9.43
C LEU A 119 -17.86 -12.64 9.37
N ASP A 120 -18.38 -13.83 9.66
CA ASP A 120 -17.59 -15.06 9.67
C ASP A 120 -16.99 -15.39 8.30
N ALA A 121 -17.81 -15.33 7.26
CA ALA A 121 -17.38 -15.59 5.89
C ALA A 121 -16.42 -14.52 5.39
N ALA A 122 -16.69 -13.24 5.67
CA ALA A 122 -15.83 -12.13 5.28
C ALA A 122 -14.44 -12.23 5.92
N ALA A 123 -14.36 -12.62 7.20
CA ALA A 123 -13.09 -12.84 7.88
C ALA A 123 -12.35 -14.07 7.34
N THR A 124 -13.07 -15.18 7.13
CA THR A 124 -12.49 -16.44 6.64
C THR A 124 -11.98 -16.30 5.22
N GLN A 125 -12.71 -15.59 4.36
CA GLN A 125 -12.43 -15.44 2.94
C GLN A 125 -11.84 -14.07 2.60
N PHE A 126 -11.23 -13.40 3.58
CA PHE A 126 -10.70 -12.06 3.44
C PHE A 126 -9.65 -11.97 2.33
N GLU A 127 -9.87 -11.05 1.39
CA GLU A 127 -8.91 -10.68 0.36
C GLU A 127 -8.76 -9.15 0.31
N LEU A 128 -7.60 -8.64 0.69
CA LEU A 128 -7.24 -7.22 0.78
C LEU A 128 -7.57 -6.45 -0.50
N GLN A 129 -7.35 -7.07 -1.66
CA GLN A 129 -7.67 -6.49 -2.97
C GLN A 129 -9.16 -6.18 -3.15
N LYS A 130 -10.06 -6.93 -2.50
CA LYS A 130 -11.52 -6.70 -2.55
C LYS A 130 -11.96 -5.52 -1.68
N TYR A 131 -11.15 -5.17 -0.68
CA TYR A 131 -11.33 -3.99 0.16
C TYR A 131 -10.64 -2.75 -0.41
N SER A 132 -9.73 -2.93 -1.38
CA SER A 132 -9.12 -1.84 -2.12
C SER A 132 -10.06 -1.34 -3.23
N SER A 133 -10.36 -0.05 -3.24
CA SER A 133 -11.08 0.59 -4.35
C SER A 133 -10.24 0.78 -5.61
N ALA A 134 -8.90 0.72 -5.51
CA ALA A 134 -8.01 0.85 -6.67
C ALA A 134 -8.03 -0.37 -7.60
N SER A 135 -8.35 -1.55 -7.07
CA SER A 135 -8.54 -2.78 -7.87
C SER A 135 -9.77 -2.70 -8.78
N LYS A 136 -10.72 -1.80 -8.47
CA LYS A 136 -11.94 -1.57 -9.24
C LYS A 136 -11.61 -0.67 -10.44
N GLY A 137 -11.07 -1.26 -11.50
CA GLY A 137 -10.65 -0.54 -12.70
C GLY A 137 -11.71 0.43 -13.24
N SER A 138 -11.28 1.64 -13.63
CA SER A 138 -12.14 2.75 -14.11
C SER A 138 -13.04 2.40 -15.30
N ARG A 139 -12.67 1.36 -16.05
CA ARG A 139 -13.40 0.88 -17.25
C ARG A 139 -14.63 0.02 -16.94
N SER A 140 -14.85 -0.38 -15.68
CA SER A 140 -15.97 -1.23 -15.26
C SER A 140 -17.15 -0.47 -14.64
N ARG A 141 -17.21 0.87 -14.78
CA ARG A 141 -18.31 1.71 -14.25
C ARG A 141 -19.71 1.24 -14.67
N GLY A 142 -19.83 0.51 -15.79
CA GLY A 142 -21.10 -0.10 -16.23
C GLY A 142 -21.60 -1.26 -15.36
N ASP A 143 -20.72 -1.91 -14.61
CA ASP A 143 -21.01 -3.13 -13.85
C ASP A 143 -20.94 -2.95 -12.33
N TYR A 144 -20.75 -1.74 -11.81
CA TYR A 144 -20.87 -1.48 -10.37
C TYR A 144 -21.61 -0.16 -10.04
N PRO A 145 -22.85 0.04 -10.52
CA PRO A 145 -23.60 1.28 -10.31
C PRO A 145 -24.17 1.45 -8.89
N TYR A 146 -23.89 0.52 -7.98
CA TYR A 146 -24.50 0.47 -6.66
C TYR A 146 -23.51 0.47 -5.51
N SER A 147 -22.20 0.63 -5.71
CA SER A 147 -21.41 0.93 -4.53
C SER A 147 -22.01 2.19 -3.90
N SER A 148 -22.59 2.08 -2.70
CA SER A 148 -23.20 3.16 -1.92
C SER A 148 -22.21 4.32 -1.66
N TRP A 149 -20.98 4.11 -2.10
CA TRP A 149 -19.80 4.91 -2.03
C TRP A 149 -20.00 6.20 -2.82
N PRO A 150 -19.93 7.37 -2.15
CA PRO A 150 -19.76 8.62 -2.85
C PRO A 150 -18.50 8.54 -3.72
N ASP A 151 -18.62 8.90 -4.99
CA ASP A 151 -17.50 9.05 -5.91
C ASP A 151 -16.50 10.04 -5.26
N CYS A 152 -15.43 9.52 -4.67
CA CYS A 152 -14.29 10.33 -4.28
C CYS A 152 -13.32 10.34 -5.45
N TYR A 153 -12.97 11.55 -5.90
CA TYR A 153 -12.11 11.74 -7.07
C TYR A 153 -10.62 11.66 -6.72
N LYS A 154 -10.26 11.74 -5.43
CA LYS A 154 -8.87 11.73 -4.96
C LYS A 154 -8.47 10.37 -4.42
N ASP A 155 -7.33 9.86 -4.89
CA ASP A 155 -6.80 8.55 -4.49
C ASP A 155 -6.46 8.46 -2.99
N GLU A 156 -6.04 9.56 -2.38
CA GLU A 156 -5.78 9.61 -0.92
C GLU A 156 -7.05 9.40 -0.08
N GLU A 157 -8.16 10.02 -0.48
CA GLU A 157 -9.45 9.91 0.23
C GLU A 157 -10.00 8.49 0.09
N ARG A 158 -9.82 7.87 -1.10
CA ARG A 158 -10.10 6.45 -1.32
C ARG A 158 -9.31 5.56 -0.38
N GLY A 159 -8.00 5.79 -0.30
CA GLY A 159 -7.09 5.05 0.58
C GLY A 159 -7.49 5.07 2.05
N ARG A 160 -7.80 6.26 2.58
CA ARG A 160 -8.26 6.42 3.98
C ARG A 160 -9.59 5.73 4.24
N ARG A 161 -10.51 5.76 3.26
CA ARG A 161 -11.81 5.11 3.36
C ARG A 161 -11.67 3.59 3.38
N ASP A 162 -10.94 3.03 2.41
CA ASP A 162 -10.66 1.59 2.31
C ASP A 162 -10.02 1.08 3.61
N ALA A 163 -9.02 1.81 4.12
CA ALA A 163 -8.38 1.54 5.40
C ALA A 163 -9.35 1.59 6.59
N GLY A 164 -10.27 2.57 6.60
CA GLY A 164 -11.31 2.69 7.62
C GLY A 164 -12.20 1.45 7.68
N ILE A 165 -12.62 0.93 6.52
CA ILE A 165 -13.47 -0.27 6.45
C ILE A 165 -12.75 -1.51 6.95
N ILE A 166 -11.48 -1.69 6.60
CA ILE A 166 -10.68 -2.81 7.10
C ILE A 166 -10.51 -2.70 8.62
N ALA A 167 -10.28 -1.50 9.14
CA ALA A 167 -10.17 -1.28 10.59
C ALA A 167 -11.50 -1.55 11.32
N ASP A 168 -12.62 -1.14 10.73
CA ASP A 168 -13.95 -1.42 11.28
C ASP A 168 -14.24 -2.93 11.27
N LEU A 169 -13.90 -3.65 10.20
CA LEU A 169 -13.98 -5.12 10.15
C LEU A 169 -13.17 -5.75 11.28
N TYR A 170 -11.91 -5.33 11.47
CA TYR A 170 -11.07 -5.81 12.55
C TYR A 170 -11.69 -5.52 13.93
N GLN A 171 -12.23 -4.31 14.14
CA GLN A 171 -12.86 -3.92 15.40
C GLN A 171 -14.06 -4.82 15.73
N GLN A 172 -14.90 -5.12 14.74
CA GLN A 172 -16.05 -6.00 14.91
C GLN A 172 -15.64 -7.45 15.19
N LEU A 173 -14.56 -7.93 14.55
CA LEU A 173 -13.99 -9.23 14.88
C LEU A 173 -13.41 -9.25 16.29
N LEU A 174 -12.72 -8.20 16.72
CA LEU A 174 -12.16 -8.15 18.07
C LEU A 174 -13.24 -8.25 19.15
N GLN A 175 -14.43 -7.69 18.89
CA GLN A 175 -15.58 -7.76 19.78
C GLN A 175 -16.29 -9.13 19.78
N SER A 176 -16.25 -9.86 18.67
CA SER A 176 -17.00 -11.11 18.49
C SER A 176 -16.12 -12.37 18.61
N ASP A 177 -14.96 -12.38 17.97
CA ASP A 177 -14.03 -13.51 17.86
C ASP A 177 -12.58 -13.01 17.75
N ARG A 178 -11.89 -12.94 18.89
CA ARG A 178 -10.50 -12.48 18.97
C ARG A 178 -9.53 -13.31 18.12
N LYS A 179 -9.80 -14.61 17.95
CA LYS A 179 -8.94 -15.47 17.14
C LYS A 179 -9.02 -15.05 15.68
N LYS A 180 -10.23 -14.84 15.15
CA LYS A 180 -10.41 -14.35 13.77
C LYS A 180 -9.87 -12.94 13.57
N ALA A 181 -9.91 -12.09 14.60
CA ALA A 181 -9.26 -10.79 14.56
C ALA A 181 -7.74 -10.92 14.37
N SER A 182 -7.10 -11.84 15.11
CA SER A 182 -5.67 -12.16 14.91
C SER A 182 -5.41 -12.74 13.52
N ASP A 183 -6.21 -13.71 13.08
CA ASP A 183 -6.07 -14.33 11.76
C ASP A 183 -6.20 -13.28 10.63
N LEU A 184 -7.01 -12.23 10.82
CA LEU A 184 -7.11 -11.12 9.89
C LEU A 184 -5.82 -10.30 9.82
N LEU A 185 -5.14 -10.05 10.94
CA LEU A 185 -3.84 -9.35 10.94
C LEU A 185 -2.78 -10.14 10.16
N ASP A 186 -2.75 -11.46 10.33
CA ASP A 186 -1.82 -12.34 9.60
C ASP A 186 -2.14 -12.35 8.09
N LYS A 187 -3.42 -12.34 7.71
CA LYS A 187 -3.84 -12.20 6.30
C LYS A 187 -3.45 -10.84 5.71
N LEU A 188 -3.64 -9.75 6.46
CA LEU A 188 -3.23 -8.42 6.03
C LEU A 188 -1.73 -8.36 5.76
N GLN A 189 -0.91 -8.92 6.66
CA GLN A 189 0.53 -8.99 6.48
C GLN A 189 0.90 -9.77 5.21
N SER A 190 0.45 -11.01 5.07
CA SER A 190 0.82 -11.87 3.94
C SER A 190 0.37 -11.31 2.58
N GLN A 191 -0.81 -10.69 2.52
CA GLN A 191 -1.31 -10.13 1.26
C GLN A 191 -0.67 -8.78 0.92
N THR A 192 -0.19 -8.02 1.91
CA THR A 192 0.48 -6.73 1.70
C THR A 192 1.81 -6.88 0.95
N GLU A 193 2.52 -8.00 1.13
CA GLU A 193 3.77 -8.27 0.41
C GLU A 193 3.59 -8.32 -1.12
N SER A 194 2.39 -8.69 -1.58
CA SER A 194 2.05 -8.79 -3.00
C SER A 194 1.47 -7.50 -3.61
N LEU A 195 1.30 -6.45 -2.80
CA LEU A 195 0.71 -5.21 -3.29
C LEU A 195 1.65 -4.43 -4.22
N PRO A 196 1.12 -3.75 -5.25
CA PRO A 196 1.90 -2.79 -6.02
C PRO A 196 2.43 -1.66 -5.12
N HIS A 197 3.60 -1.14 -5.44
CA HIS A 197 4.22 0.00 -4.72
C HIS A 197 3.27 1.19 -4.54
N THR A 198 2.40 1.47 -5.53
CA THR A 198 1.41 2.56 -5.47
C THR A 198 0.35 2.35 -4.38
N GLU A 199 0.00 1.09 -4.08
CA GLU A 199 -1.00 0.74 -3.07
C GLU A 199 -0.44 0.80 -1.65
N LEU A 200 0.87 0.63 -1.45
CA LEU A 200 1.48 0.70 -0.13
C LEU A 200 1.36 2.10 0.49
N GLY A 201 1.60 3.15 -0.30
CA GLY A 201 1.36 4.53 0.16
C GLY A 201 -0.13 4.83 0.35
N ARG A 202 -0.96 4.40 -0.60
CA ARG A 202 -2.38 4.73 -0.64
C ARG A 202 -3.19 4.03 0.44
N LEU A 203 -2.97 2.74 0.68
CA LEU A 203 -3.80 1.90 1.56
C LEU A 203 -3.11 1.56 2.88
N VAL A 204 -1.85 1.11 2.83
CA VAL A 204 -1.17 0.57 4.03
C VAL A 204 -0.90 1.67 5.05
N ILE A 205 -0.45 2.85 4.64
CA ILE A 205 -0.19 3.96 5.57
C ILE A 205 -1.48 4.38 6.30
N PRO A 206 -2.59 4.73 5.61
CA PRO A 206 -3.84 5.03 6.31
C PRO A 206 -4.37 3.89 7.18
N LEU A 207 -4.17 2.63 6.76
CA LEU A 207 -4.56 1.47 7.56
C LEU A 207 -3.78 1.42 8.87
N LEU A 208 -2.45 1.58 8.83
CA LEU A 208 -1.63 1.63 10.03
C LEU A 208 -1.99 2.83 10.92
N GLU A 209 -2.30 3.99 10.34
CA GLU A 209 -2.76 5.17 11.10
C GLU A 209 -4.08 4.91 11.82
N ARG A 210 -5.00 4.17 11.19
CA ARG A 210 -6.32 3.87 11.78
C ARG A 210 -6.24 2.75 12.82
N MET A 211 -5.53 1.68 12.49
CA MET A 211 -5.40 0.49 13.32
C MET A 211 -4.75 0.77 14.67
N ILE A 212 -3.93 1.84 14.79
CA ILE A 212 -3.13 2.09 16.01
C ILE A 212 -4.01 2.39 17.22
N TYR A 213 -5.23 2.86 16.97
CA TYR A 213 -6.23 3.17 17.98
C TYR A 213 -7.16 1.99 18.29
N VAL A 214 -7.15 0.95 17.45
CA VAL A 214 -8.11 -0.18 17.53
C VAL A 214 -7.43 -1.46 18.01
N VAL A 215 -6.17 -1.68 17.66
CA VAL A 215 -5.43 -2.87 18.10
C VAL A 215 -5.10 -2.82 19.59
N ASP A 216 -5.04 -4.00 20.23
CA ASP A 216 -4.42 -4.12 21.54
C ASP A 216 -2.90 -3.99 21.36
N ARG A 217 -2.38 -2.80 21.61
CA ARG A 217 -0.96 -2.42 21.45
C ARG A 217 0.01 -3.25 22.29
N ARG A 218 -0.48 -3.99 23.29
CA ARG A 218 0.33 -4.90 24.12
C ARG A 218 0.27 -6.35 23.63
N SER A 219 -0.64 -6.65 22.70
CA SER A 219 -0.74 -7.99 22.15
C SER A 219 0.46 -8.29 21.25
N PRO A 220 1.03 -9.51 21.32
CA PRO A 220 2.08 -9.94 20.40
C PRO A 220 1.66 -9.82 18.93
N ASP A 221 0.38 -10.01 18.63
CA ASP A 221 -0.16 -9.99 17.26
C ASP A 221 -0.14 -8.58 16.67
N ALA A 222 -0.53 -7.56 17.46
CA ALA A 222 -0.42 -6.16 17.06
C ALA A 222 1.06 -5.76 16.84
N CYS A 223 1.96 -6.17 17.73
CA CYS A 223 3.39 -5.89 17.57
C CYS A 223 3.94 -6.51 16.28
N ARG A 224 3.63 -7.79 16.00
CA ARG A 224 4.04 -8.46 14.75
C ARG A 224 3.45 -7.77 13.53
N PHE A 225 2.17 -7.40 13.57
CA PHE A 225 1.50 -6.67 12.49
C PHE A 225 2.22 -5.34 12.17
N TYR A 226 2.44 -4.47 13.15
CA TYR A 226 3.12 -3.18 12.91
C TYR A 226 4.55 -3.34 12.41
N GLN A 227 5.33 -4.22 13.05
CA GLN A 227 6.71 -4.45 12.67
C GLN A 227 6.80 -4.97 11.23
N SER A 228 5.93 -5.90 10.86
CA SER A 228 5.96 -6.52 9.52
C SER A 228 5.46 -5.55 8.46
N MET A 229 4.32 -4.89 8.67
CA MET A 229 3.75 -3.96 7.71
C MET A 229 4.69 -2.77 7.44
N MET A 230 5.33 -2.23 8.48
CA MET A 230 6.33 -1.17 8.30
C MET A 230 7.59 -1.68 7.62
N ALA A 231 8.07 -2.89 7.94
CA ALA A 231 9.21 -3.48 7.24
C ALA A 231 8.91 -3.71 5.75
N ILE A 232 7.72 -4.19 5.40
CA ILE A 232 7.27 -4.34 4.01
C ILE A 232 7.24 -2.98 3.31
N TYR A 233 6.65 -1.96 3.95
CA TYR A 233 6.65 -0.61 3.40
C TYR A 233 8.08 -0.09 3.17
N ILE A 234 8.97 -0.21 4.16
CA ILE A 234 10.35 0.28 4.05
C ILE A 234 11.09 -0.45 2.92
N THR A 235 11.00 -1.78 2.87
CA THR A 235 11.75 -2.59 1.89
C THR A 235 11.25 -2.39 0.46
N GLN A 236 9.94 -2.23 0.24
CA GLN A 236 9.36 -2.07 -1.09
C GLN A 236 9.26 -0.61 -1.55
N VAL A 237 9.04 0.33 -0.63
CA VAL A 237 8.87 1.75 -0.95
C VAL A 237 10.19 2.51 -0.90
N VAL A 238 10.90 2.44 0.23
CA VAL A 238 12.19 3.14 0.35
C VAL A 238 13.24 2.45 -0.51
N GLN A 239 13.23 1.11 -0.49
CA GLN A 239 14.22 0.22 -1.11
C GLN A 239 15.61 0.39 -0.48
N LYS A 240 16.49 -0.58 -0.74
CA LYS A 240 17.87 -0.53 -0.26
C LYS A 240 18.59 0.73 -0.75
N GLU A 241 19.40 1.31 0.12
CA GLU A 241 20.29 2.41 -0.21
C GLU A 241 21.26 1.97 -1.32
N PRO A 242 21.45 2.75 -2.38
CA PRO A 242 22.39 2.39 -3.43
C PRO A 242 23.82 2.43 -2.88
N GLU A 243 24.54 1.32 -3.02
CA GLU A 243 25.94 1.22 -2.61
C GLU A 243 26.79 2.24 -3.35
N LYS A 244 27.58 3.01 -2.61
CA LYS A 244 28.58 3.89 -3.22
C LYS A 244 29.64 3.02 -3.89
N PRO A 245 29.91 3.22 -5.19
CA PRO A 245 30.94 2.44 -5.88
C PRO A 245 32.29 2.59 -5.16
N LYS A 246 32.93 1.45 -4.87
CA LYS A 246 34.26 1.40 -4.21
C LYS A 246 35.40 1.65 -5.19
N ASP A 247 35.13 1.44 -6.47
CA ASP A 247 36.07 1.56 -7.58
C ASP A 247 35.39 2.21 -8.80
N TRP A 248 36.04 2.18 -9.96
CA TRP A 248 35.52 2.71 -11.22
C TRP A 248 34.77 1.68 -12.07
N SER A 249 34.50 0.47 -11.57
CA SER A 249 33.74 -0.54 -12.31
C SER A 249 32.25 -0.17 -12.38
N ARG A 250 31.66 -0.18 -13.59
CA ARG A 250 30.27 0.19 -13.89
C ARG A 250 29.57 -0.86 -14.79
N PRO A 251 29.55 -2.16 -14.43
CA PRO A 251 28.96 -3.21 -15.25
C PRO A 251 27.47 -2.99 -15.56
N SER A 252 26.73 -2.46 -14.60
CA SER A 252 25.28 -2.24 -14.68
C SER A 252 24.89 -1.07 -15.59
N GLU A 253 25.82 -0.18 -15.95
CA GLU A 253 25.57 0.95 -16.83
C GLU A 253 25.66 0.59 -18.31
N ARG A 254 26.05 -0.66 -18.63
CA ARG A 254 26.18 -1.16 -20.00
C ARG A 254 24.86 -1.03 -20.75
N GLN A 255 24.91 -0.30 -21.87
CA GLN A 255 23.82 -0.30 -22.84
C GLN A 255 23.95 -1.49 -23.80
N LYS A 256 22.80 -2.04 -24.23
CA LYS A 256 22.76 -3.11 -25.21
C LYS A 256 23.11 -2.55 -26.59
N CYS A 257 24.17 -3.07 -27.20
CA CYS A 257 24.51 -2.79 -28.59
C CYS A 257 23.63 -3.63 -29.53
N TYR A 258 23.11 -3.00 -30.59
CA TYR A 258 22.28 -3.67 -31.60
C TYR A 258 23.09 -4.20 -32.81
N ARG A 259 24.37 -3.86 -32.91
CA ARG A 259 25.28 -4.38 -33.95
C ARG A 259 25.92 -5.67 -33.46
N GLU A 260 25.84 -6.73 -34.25
CA GLU A 260 26.55 -7.98 -33.98
C GLU A 260 28.07 -7.74 -34.00
N ASN A 261 28.80 -8.26 -33.02
CA ASN A 261 30.27 -8.20 -32.93
C ASN A 261 30.87 -6.78 -33.03
N CYS A 262 30.19 -5.76 -32.49
CA CYS A 262 30.74 -4.40 -32.46
C CYS A 262 31.98 -4.31 -31.54
N SER A 263 33.16 -4.23 -32.15
CA SER A 263 34.44 -4.11 -31.45
C SER A 263 34.51 -2.88 -30.55
N GLY A 264 34.00 -1.73 -31.02
CA GLY A 264 33.94 -0.50 -30.23
C GLY A 264 33.11 -0.66 -28.94
N CYS A 265 31.93 -1.27 -29.03
CA CYS A 265 31.10 -1.52 -27.85
C CYS A 265 31.70 -2.57 -26.91
N GLN A 266 32.46 -3.54 -27.42
CA GLN A 266 33.20 -4.47 -26.58
C GLN A 266 34.32 -3.74 -25.82
N LEU A 267 35.08 -2.87 -26.47
CA LEU A 267 36.11 -2.05 -25.79
C LEU A 267 35.49 -1.12 -24.73
N LEU A 268 34.36 -0.49 -25.04
CA LEU A 268 33.62 0.32 -24.05
C LEU A 268 33.12 -0.55 -22.89
N HIS A 269 32.70 -1.78 -23.15
CA HIS A 269 32.31 -2.71 -22.09
C HIS A 269 33.51 -3.06 -21.21
N ASP A 270 34.64 -3.43 -21.81
CA ASP A 270 35.86 -3.78 -21.07
C ASP A 270 36.34 -2.59 -20.22
N PHE A 271 36.32 -1.37 -20.80
CA PHE A 271 36.54 -0.13 -20.06
C PHE A 271 35.57 0.01 -18.89
N LEU A 272 34.25 -0.13 -19.09
CA LEU A 272 33.26 -0.04 -18.02
C LEU A 272 33.48 -1.09 -16.93
N MET A 273 34.02 -2.27 -17.25
CA MET A 273 34.31 -3.33 -16.29
C MET A 273 35.58 -3.03 -15.47
N ASP A 274 36.55 -2.28 -16.01
CA ASP A 274 37.83 -2.02 -15.34
C ASP A 274 37.63 -1.18 -14.05
N PRO A 275 38.01 -1.70 -12.87
CA PRO A 275 37.88 -0.97 -11.60
C PRO A 275 38.89 0.18 -11.43
N ARG A 276 39.98 0.20 -12.20
CA ARG A 276 41.08 1.16 -12.07
C ARG A 276 40.98 2.31 -13.06
N GLU A 277 40.32 2.08 -14.20
CA GLU A 277 40.29 3.06 -15.28
C GLU A 277 39.10 4.01 -15.14
N GLU A 278 39.37 5.27 -14.78
CA GLU A 278 38.37 6.34 -14.73
C GLU A 278 38.06 6.91 -16.12
N SER A 279 39.08 7.01 -16.97
CA SER A 279 39.01 7.66 -18.28
C SER A 279 39.68 6.82 -19.34
N HIS A 280 39.05 6.67 -20.51
CA HIS A 280 39.62 5.96 -21.64
C HIS A 280 39.48 6.77 -22.92
N ARG A 281 40.54 6.71 -23.75
CA ARG A 281 40.62 7.39 -25.05
C ARG A 281 40.43 6.37 -26.16
N PHE A 282 39.27 6.40 -26.80
CA PHE A 282 38.94 5.58 -27.96
C PHE A 282 39.34 6.29 -29.25
N VAL A 283 40.15 5.62 -30.06
CA VAL A 283 40.55 6.08 -31.40
C VAL A 283 39.81 5.20 -32.41
N LEU A 284 38.86 5.77 -33.14
CA LEU A 284 37.86 4.99 -33.90
C LEU A 284 37.72 5.49 -35.34
N ALA A 285 37.30 4.60 -36.25
CA ALA A 285 36.81 5.02 -37.55
C ALA A 285 35.55 5.90 -37.40
N LYS A 286 35.29 6.76 -38.38
CA LYS A 286 34.20 7.76 -38.31
C LYS A 286 32.81 7.15 -38.07
N ASP A 287 32.53 5.99 -38.67
CA ASP A 287 31.24 5.30 -38.54
C ASP A 287 31.06 4.62 -37.17
N ASP A 288 32.16 4.20 -36.55
CA ASP A 288 32.18 3.61 -35.20
C ASP A 288 32.17 4.69 -34.12
N PHE A 289 32.76 5.87 -34.39
CA PHE A 289 32.77 7.00 -33.48
C PHE A 289 31.35 7.41 -33.08
N TRP A 290 30.46 7.64 -34.06
CA TRP A 290 29.08 8.03 -33.78
C TRP A 290 28.32 6.92 -33.08
N HIS A 291 28.52 5.68 -33.48
CA HIS A 291 27.88 4.54 -32.83
C HIS A 291 28.30 4.40 -31.36
N LEU A 292 29.61 4.49 -31.08
CA LEU A 292 30.13 4.37 -29.73
C LEU A 292 29.65 5.54 -28.87
N ARG A 293 29.69 6.77 -29.39
CA ARG A 293 29.21 7.97 -28.69
C ARG A 293 27.76 7.82 -28.19
N HIS A 294 26.87 7.24 -29.00
CA HIS A 294 25.49 6.99 -28.59
C HIS A 294 25.33 5.81 -27.63
N SER A 295 26.32 4.91 -27.57
CA SER A 295 26.32 3.74 -26.69
C SER A 295 26.96 4.02 -25.32
N VAL A 296 27.61 5.18 -25.14
CA VAL A 296 28.18 5.60 -23.86
C VAL A 296 27.04 5.84 -22.86
N PRO A 297 27.13 5.32 -21.62
CA PRO A 297 26.11 5.53 -20.60
C PRO A 297 25.89 7.03 -20.31
N ALA A 298 24.63 7.41 -20.06
CA ALA A 298 24.22 8.80 -19.87
C ALA A 298 24.93 9.52 -18.69
N HIS A 299 25.48 8.75 -17.74
CA HIS A 299 26.18 9.28 -16.57
C HIS A 299 27.69 9.42 -16.79
N CYS A 300 28.25 8.93 -17.90
CA CYS A 300 29.65 9.18 -18.25
C CYS A 300 29.80 10.58 -18.87
N LYS A 301 30.95 11.23 -18.64
CA LYS A 301 31.30 12.50 -19.28
C LYS A 301 32.07 12.23 -20.56
N ILE A 302 31.55 12.74 -21.66
CA ILE A 302 32.13 12.57 -23.00
C ILE A 302 32.80 13.87 -23.43
N SER A 303 34.02 13.76 -23.94
CA SER A 303 34.67 14.80 -24.76
C SER A 303 35.20 14.18 -26.05
N SER A 304 35.21 14.94 -27.14
CA SER A 304 35.67 14.44 -28.44
C SER A 304 36.55 15.45 -29.16
N ASP A 305 37.54 14.94 -29.90
CA ASP A 305 38.27 15.68 -30.91
C ASP A 305 37.88 15.10 -32.28
N GLU A 306 36.95 15.77 -32.94
CA GLU A 306 36.40 15.35 -34.23
C GLU A 306 37.26 15.82 -35.41
N LEU A 307 38.21 16.73 -35.18
CA LEU A 307 39.12 17.26 -36.19
C LEU A 307 40.34 16.36 -36.37
N GLN A 308 40.66 15.54 -35.37
CA GLN A 308 41.70 14.51 -35.49
C GLN A 308 41.26 13.41 -36.48
N ASN A 309 42.21 12.90 -37.28
CA ASN A 309 41.97 11.80 -38.21
C ASN A 309 42.92 10.62 -37.89
N PRO A 310 42.44 9.51 -37.32
CA PRO A 310 41.03 9.21 -36.97
C PRO A 310 40.48 10.03 -35.77
N PRO A 311 39.14 10.24 -35.68
CA PRO A 311 38.51 10.99 -34.59
C PRO A 311 38.67 10.27 -33.25
N VAL A 312 38.64 11.06 -32.18
CA VAL A 312 38.90 10.59 -30.82
C VAL A 312 37.73 10.87 -29.90
N LEU A 313 37.31 9.83 -29.17
CA LEU A 313 36.30 9.91 -28.13
C LEU A 313 36.96 9.62 -26.77
N ILE A 314 36.89 10.58 -25.84
CA ILE A 314 37.34 10.41 -24.47
C ILE A 314 36.10 10.23 -23.61
N VAL A 315 36.03 9.09 -22.90
CA VAL A 315 34.92 8.77 -22.00
C VAL A 315 35.47 8.73 -20.59
N ASN A 316 34.88 9.52 -19.69
CA ASN A 316 35.20 9.55 -18.27
C ASN A 316 34.02 8.99 -17.48
N LYS A 317 34.25 7.98 -16.66
CA LYS A 317 33.26 7.48 -15.71
C LYS A 317 33.05 8.53 -14.64
N THR A 318 31.83 8.58 -14.10
CA THR A 318 31.51 9.51 -13.01
C THR A 318 30.73 8.79 -11.92
N LEU A 319 30.45 9.50 -10.83
CA LEU A 319 29.55 9.04 -9.78
C LEU A 319 28.10 9.53 -9.99
N LYS A 320 27.81 10.26 -11.08
CA LYS A 320 26.52 10.92 -11.30
C LYS A 320 25.32 9.96 -11.26
N GLY A 321 25.47 8.76 -11.83
CA GLY A 321 24.41 7.74 -11.79
C GLY A 321 24.11 7.28 -10.37
N TRP A 322 25.15 7.08 -9.55
CA TRP A 322 24.99 6.79 -8.13
C TRP A 322 24.40 8.00 -7.38
N GLU A 323 24.89 9.22 -7.60
CA GLU A 323 24.40 10.45 -6.95
C GLU A 323 22.91 10.68 -7.21
N GLU A 324 22.46 10.50 -8.45
CA GLU A 324 21.04 10.62 -8.83
C GLU A 324 20.19 9.54 -8.15
N ASN A 325 20.67 8.29 -8.12
CA ASN A 325 19.97 7.18 -7.47
C ASN A 325 19.92 7.34 -5.95
N HIS A 326 21.02 7.82 -5.34
CA HIS A 326 21.12 8.11 -3.91
C HIS A 326 20.20 9.26 -3.53
N THR A 327 20.15 10.33 -4.33
CA THR A 327 19.21 11.45 -4.14
C THR A 327 17.75 10.96 -4.20
N LYS A 328 17.40 10.11 -5.18
CA LYS A 328 16.06 9.51 -5.26
C LYS A 328 15.74 8.66 -4.03
N TRP A 329 16.70 7.86 -3.56
CA TRP A 329 16.56 7.08 -2.33
C TRP A 329 16.39 7.96 -1.10
N GLN A 330 17.21 9.01 -0.94
CA GLN A 330 17.12 9.98 0.15
C GLN A 330 15.74 10.65 0.20
N ASN A 331 15.17 11.01 -0.96
CA ASN A 331 13.82 11.56 -1.04
C ASN A 331 12.79 10.55 -0.54
N ARG A 332 12.84 9.29 -0.99
CA ARG A 332 11.92 8.24 -0.51
C ARG A 332 12.08 7.98 0.98
N ALA A 333 13.31 7.93 1.48
CA ALA A 333 13.62 7.74 2.90
C ALA A 333 13.09 8.91 3.75
N SER A 334 13.30 10.15 3.30
CA SER A 334 12.80 11.36 3.96
C SER A 334 11.27 11.37 4.03
N GLU A 335 10.59 11.06 2.93
CA GLU A 335 9.12 10.98 2.90
C GLU A 335 8.58 9.86 3.80
N ALA A 336 9.21 8.68 3.82
CA ALA A 336 8.84 7.61 4.74
C ALA A 336 9.02 8.03 6.21
N GLN A 337 10.13 8.67 6.56
CA GLN A 337 10.35 9.18 7.92
C GLN A 337 9.36 10.27 8.32
N LYS A 338 9.06 11.22 7.43
CA LYS A 338 8.02 12.23 7.66
C LYS A 338 6.67 11.56 7.91
N THR A 339 6.34 10.54 7.11
CA THR A 339 5.11 9.77 7.25
C THR A 339 5.05 9.08 8.62
N PHE A 340 6.08 8.34 9.00
CA PHE A 340 6.11 7.63 10.29
C PHE A 340 6.10 8.57 11.50
N LYS A 341 6.71 9.76 11.39
CA LYS A 341 6.68 10.79 12.44
C LYS A 341 5.28 11.38 12.69
N ARG A 342 4.35 11.26 11.73
CA ARG A 342 2.96 11.71 11.89
C ARG A 342 2.11 10.75 12.73
N PHE A 343 2.58 9.53 12.94
CA PHE A 343 1.89 8.57 13.78
C PHE A 343 1.93 9.02 15.25
N PRO A 344 0.98 8.59 16.09
CA PRO A 344 1.08 8.72 17.53
C PRO A 344 2.33 8.00 18.05
N GLN A 345 3.38 8.76 18.40
CA GLN A 345 4.72 8.20 18.63
C GLN A 345 4.78 7.30 19.86
N ALA A 346 4.01 7.60 20.90
CA ALA A 346 3.97 6.79 22.13
C ALA A 346 3.38 5.40 21.84
N GLU A 347 2.31 5.36 21.06
CA GLU A 347 1.62 4.15 20.64
C GLU A 347 2.43 3.35 19.64
N LEU A 348 3.05 4.04 18.69
CA LEU A 348 3.92 3.41 17.71
C LEU A 348 5.12 2.75 18.40
N LYS A 349 5.70 3.41 19.41
CA LYS A 349 6.76 2.84 20.25
C LYS A 349 6.31 1.61 21.02
N GLN A 350 5.06 1.55 21.48
CA GLN A 350 4.53 0.34 22.12
C GLN A 350 4.43 -0.83 21.14
N CYS A 351 3.90 -0.61 19.94
CA CYS A 351 3.78 -1.67 18.92
C CYS A 351 5.13 -2.14 18.37
N LEU A 352 6.09 -1.22 18.18
CA LEU A 352 7.40 -1.56 17.63
C LEU A 352 8.38 -2.08 18.69
N ALA A 353 8.16 -1.75 19.97
CA ALA A 353 9.03 -2.11 21.08
C ALA A 353 10.51 -1.82 20.78
N GLU A 354 11.39 -2.80 20.93
CA GLU A 354 12.84 -2.70 20.69
C GLU A 354 13.19 -2.34 19.23
N LYS A 355 12.30 -2.62 18.28
CA LYS A 355 12.52 -2.30 16.85
C LYS A 355 12.16 -0.86 16.50
N TYR A 356 11.67 -0.06 17.45
CA TYR A 356 11.23 1.31 17.20
C TYR A 356 12.35 2.15 16.56
N ASP A 357 13.50 2.25 17.22
CA ASP A 357 14.61 3.08 16.73
C ASP A 357 15.11 2.58 15.36
N ALA A 358 15.27 1.26 15.21
CA ALA A 358 15.71 0.67 13.94
C ALA A 358 14.74 0.94 12.78
N THR A 359 13.43 0.95 13.05
CA THR A 359 12.38 1.23 12.06
C THR A 359 12.34 2.72 11.71
N MET A 360 12.40 3.60 12.71
CA MET A 360 12.39 5.06 12.50
C MET A 360 13.66 5.56 11.80
N ASP A 361 14.80 4.93 12.08
CA ASP A 361 16.07 5.21 11.42
C ASP A 361 16.21 4.56 10.04
N LEU A 362 15.23 3.73 9.64
CA LEU A 362 15.25 2.96 8.38
C LEU A 362 16.47 2.04 8.25
N ARG A 363 16.97 1.47 9.36
CA ARG A 363 18.19 0.65 9.39
C ARG A 363 18.12 -0.60 8.50
N ILE A 364 16.91 -1.06 8.17
CA ILE A 364 16.67 -2.23 7.29
C ILE A 364 17.18 -1.99 5.87
N VAL A 365 17.17 -0.74 5.41
CA VAL A 365 17.53 -0.37 4.02
C VAL A 365 18.80 0.44 3.92
N LYS A 366 19.32 0.96 5.02
CA LYS A 366 20.63 1.63 5.05
C LYS A 366 21.77 0.62 5.04
N HIS A 367 22.91 1.05 4.52
CA HIS A 367 24.14 0.29 4.71
C HIS A 367 24.52 0.30 6.19
N GLN A 368 24.73 -0.87 6.78
CA GLN A 368 25.38 -0.95 8.08
C GLN A 368 26.85 -0.60 7.85
N GLU A 369 27.25 0.62 8.21
CA GLU A 369 28.67 0.93 8.34
C GLU A 369 29.24 -0.06 9.33
N GLY A 370 30.23 -0.84 8.88
CA GLY A 370 30.84 -1.90 9.66
C GLY A 370 31.22 -1.38 11.03
N SER A 371 30.68 -2.05 12.06
CA SER A 371 31.22 -2.03 13.40
C SER A 371 32.71 -2.39 13.28
N ILE A 372 33.57 -1.37 13.32
CA ILE A 372 34.99 -1.56 13.51
C ILE A 372 35.12 -2.12 14.93
N ALA A 373 35.36 -3.42 15.00
CA ALA A 373 35.90 -4.06 16.18
C ALA A 373 37.24 -3.38 16.52
N GLN A 374 37.22 -2.48 17.49
CA GLN A 374 38.38 -2.14 18.31
C GLN A 374 37.93 -2.10 19.76
N THR A 375 37.78 -3.29 20.34
CA THR A 375 38.07 -3.50 21.75
C THR A 375 39.08 -4.63 21.82
N ASN A 376 40.34 -4.25 21.94
CA ASN A 376 41.35 -4.93 22.72
C ASN A 376 42.57 -4.01 22.73
N ASP A 377 42.60 -3.11 23.72
CA ASP A 377 43.85 -2.73 24.35
C ASP A 377 43.55 -2.15 25.75
N THR A 378 43.88 -2.93 26.76
CA THR A 378 44.27 -2.46 28.09
C THR A 378 45.23 -3.53 28.63
N PRO A 379 46.30 -3.21 29.39
CA PRO A 379 46.58 -1.95 30.06
C PRO A 379 48.02 -1.42 29.85
N TYR A 380 48.18 -0.10 29.75
CA TYR A 380 49.45 0.53 30.11
C TYR A 380 49.23 1.47 31.29
N GLN A 381 49.57 0.99 32.48
CA GLN A 381 49.73 1.80 33.68
C GLN A 381 50.89 2.77 33.45
N SER A 382 50.58 4.06 33.37
CA SER A 382 51.59 5.12 33.40
C SER A 382 51.62 5.72 34.80
N THR A 383 52.63 5.33 35.57
CA THR A 383 52.99 5.92 36.86
C THR A 383 53.58 7.32 36.64
N VAL A 384 52.86 8.36 37.05
CA VAL A 384 53.36 9.73 37.11
C VAL A 384 54.20 9.93 38.38
N PRO A 385 55.44 10.45 38.31
CA PRO A 385 56.23 10.78 39.50
C PRO A 385 55.79 12.12 40.11
N GLN A 386 55.40 12.11 41.39
CA GLN A 386 55.20 13.31 42.20
C GLN A 386 56.53 14.05 42.42
N LYS A 387 56.65 15.25 41.85
CA LYS A 387 57.68 16.23 42.22
C LYS A 387 57.33 16.82 43.59
N ARG A 388 58.18 16.51 44.58
CA ARG A 388 58.23 17.16 45.90
C ARG A 388 58.68 18.62 45.75
N THR A 389 57.81 19.56 46.07
CA THR A 389 58.18 20.95 46.31
C THR A 389 58.52 21.12 47.79
N ARG A 390 59.75 21.59 48.06
CA ARG A 390 60.28 21.91 49.39
C ARG A 390 59.50 23.06 50.03
N SER A 391 58.95 22.82 51.21
CA SER A 391 58.59 23.83 52.19
C SER A 391 59.84 24.22 52.99
N ASN A 392 60.31 25.45 52.81
CA ASN A 392 61.21 26.11 53.76
C ASN A 392 60.35 27.01 54.67
N SER A 393 60.21 26.59 55.92
CA SER A 393 59.92 27.47 57.04
C SER A 393 61.21 28.22 57.43
N SER A 394 61.14 29.51 57.72
CA SER A 394 61.34 30.00 59.11
C SER A 394 61.69 31.50 59.23
N PHE A 395 61.06 32.14 60.23
CA PHE A 395 61.39 33.40 60.95
C PHE A 395 61.23 34.72 60.16
N GLY A 396 60.63 35.78 60.70
CA GLY A 396 60.14 36.09 62.05
C GLY A 396 60.20 37.62 62.23
N ALA A 397 59.13 38.23 62.75
CA ALA A 397 59.03 39.50 63.49
C ALA A 397 57.56 39.91 63.55
#